data_AF-A0A836W1X9-F1
#
_entry.id   AF-A0A836W1X9-F1
#
_cell.length_a   1.000
_cell.length_b   1.000
_cell.length_c   1.000
_cell.angle_alpha   90.00
_cell.angle_beta   90.00
_cell.angle_gamma   90.00
#
_symmetry.space_group_name_H-M   'P 1'
#
loop_
_entity.id
_entity.type
_entity.pdbx_description
1 polymer ?
#
loop_
_entity_poly.entity_id
_entity_poly.type
_entity_poly.pdbx_seq_one_letter_code
_entity_poly.pdbx_strand_id
1 'polypeptide(L)'
;SHFGTGTEDYYGYAWCRPEPFTSPFHAQPTGGGNFTVGLSVNSRYRSLDAIPFRRSIKVDMELWHWRDTKVNYAPTTYWYARPGATCNVVPDPKTAALPVARKRTDVVEVWQVPGAIEGETLKAAEKTGGLVEIQDIPDFRWSNDQQLWWRQAGPGDRLVLLFPVKKAGRYRVWANLTKAPDYGIVELSINGQPAGQLDRYHPQVAHDRLDLGTFPLKEGPNRLAITITGSNKKAIPRHMFGLDYLLLER
;
A
#
# COMPACT_ATOMS: atom_id res chain seq x y z
N SER A 1 4.00 25.56 -29.08
CA SER A 1 4.48 24.53 -28.15
C SER A 1 3.44 24.36 -27.05
N HIS A 2 3.43 23.21 -26.37
CA HIS A 2 2.58 22.97 -25.20
C HIS A 2 3.49 22.55 -24.05
N PHE A 3 3.33 23.17 -22.89
CA PHE A 3 4.06 22.83 -21.68
C PHE A 3 3.04 22.51 -20.59
N GLY A 4 3.17 21.34 -19.97
CA GLY A 4 2.31 20.89 -18.88
C GLY A 4 2.79 21.40 -17.53
N THR A 5 2.02 21.10 -16.50
CA THR A 5 2.29 21.46 -15.10
C THR A 5 2.52 20.24 -14.20
N GLY A 6 2.08 19.06 -14.65
CA GLY A 6 2.21 17.79 -13.94
C GLY A 6 1.68 16.64 -14.79
N THR A 7 2.07 15.41 -14.44
CA THR A 7 1.54 14.21 -15.11
C THR A 7 0.06 14.04 -14.78
N GLU A 8 -0.35 14.30 -13.54
CA GLU A 8 -1.76 14.25 -13.12
C GLU A 8 -2.63 15.24 -13.89
N ASP A 9 -2.13 16.46 -14.08
CA ASP A 9 -2.84 17.52 -14.81
C ASP A 9 -3.02 17.12 -16.28
N TYR A 10 -2.00 16.47 -16.86
CA TYR A 10 -2.10 15.91 -18.21
C TYR A 10 -3.16 14.81 -18.31
N TYR A 11 -3.40 14.02 -17.25
CA TYR A 11 -4.42 12.97 -17.23
C TYR A 11 -5.77 13.43 -16.64
N GLY A 12 -5.91 14.71 -16.30
CA GLY A 12 -7.18 15.32 -15.92
C GLY A 12 -7.58 15.10 -14.46
N TYR A 13 -6.61 14.99 -13.55
CA TYR A 13 -6.81 15.04 -12.11
C TYR A 13 -5.74 15.93 -11.45
N ALA A 14 -5.81 16.14 -10.14
CA ALA A 14 -4.92 17.04 -9.42
C ALA A 14 -4.49 16.46 -8.07
N TRP A 15 -3.45 17.03 -7.46
CA TRP A 15 -3.01 16.75 -6.09
C TRP A 15 -2.68 15.28 -5.82
N CYS A 16 -2.17 14.56 -6.82
CA CYS A 16 -1.85 13.12 -6.73
C CYS A 16 -3.02 12.25 -6.23
N ARG A 17 -4.27 12.70 -6.40
CA ARG A 17 -5.46 12.02 -5.86
C ARG A 17 -5.56 10.57 -6.37
N PRO A 18 -5.63 9.56 -5.47
CA PRO A 18 -5.51 8.16 -5.86
C PRO A 18 -6.85 7.56 -6.30
N GLU A 19 -7.95 8.31 -6.16
CA GLU A 19 -9.29 7.80 -6.44
C GLU A 19 -9.41 7.36 -7.89
N PRO A 20 -9.97 6.17 -8.15
CA PRO A 20 -10.24 5.76 -9.51
C PRO A 20 -11.32 6.65 -10.12
N PHE A 21 -11.14 7.02 -11.38
CA PHE A 21 -12.17 7.70 -12.16
C PHE A 21 -12.18 7.21 -13.59
N THR A 22 -13.31 7.37 -14.27
CA THR A 22 -13.48 7.00 -15.68
C THR A 22 -14.29 8.07 -16.39
N SER A 23 -13.75 8.54 -17.51
CA SER A 23 -14.38 9.48 -18.45
C SER A 23 -14.08 9.01 -19.88
N PRO A 24 -14.88 9.39 -20.91
CA PRO A 24 -14.69 8.88 -22.27
C PRO A 24 -13.29 9.09 -22.86
N PHE A 25 -12.59 10.16 -22.45
CA PHE A 25 -11.31 10.55 -23.05
C PHE A 25 -10.13 10.51 -22.08
N HIS A 26 -10.35 10.31 -20.78
CA HIS A 26 -9.28 10.15 -19.82
C HIS A 26 -9.79 9.38 -18.59
N ALA A 27 -8.91 8.62 -17.95
CA ALA A 27 -9.26 7.80 -16.80
C ALA A 27 -8.03 7.49 -15.96
N GLN A 28 -8.26 7.32 -14.66
CA GLN A 28 -7.33 6.67 -13.72
C GLN A 28 -8.01 5.40 -13.21
N PRO A 29 -7.83 4.22 -13.84
CA PRO A 29 -8.39 2.97 -13.32
C PRO A 29 -7.85 2.58 -11.94
N THR A 30 -6.61 2.97 -11.63
CA THR A 30 -6.01 2.85 -10.29
C THR A 30 -5.02 3.99 -10.08
N GLY A 31 -5.13 4.69 -8.96
CA GLY A 31 -4.14 5.65 -8.47
C GLY A 31 -3.44 5.16 -7.21
N GLY A 32 -3.45 3.84 -6.94
CA GLY A 32 -2.92 3.25 -5.71
C GLY A 32 -1.42 3.49 -5.48
N GLY A 33 -0.67 3.82 -6.54
CA GLY A 33 0.74 4.21 -6.47
C GLY A 33 0.99 5.72 -6.35
N ASN A 34 -0.05 6.56 -6.24
CA ASN A 34 0.14 8.02 -6.31
C ASN A 34 0.77 8.61 -5.04
N PHE A 35 0.45 8.06 -3.86
CA PHE A 35 0.96 8.54 -2.57
C PHE A 35 1.85 7.54 -1.84
N THR A 36 1.77 6.27 -2.22
CA THR A 36 2.46 5.15 -1.58
C THR A 36 3.03 4.22 -2.64
N VAL A 37 3.85 3.24 -2.23
CA VAL A 37 4.27 2.17 -3.14
C VAL A 37 3.04 1.44 -3.67
N GLY A 38 2.94 1.32 -5.00
CA GLY A 38 1.77 0.72 -5.63
C GLY A 38 1.76 0.90 -7.14
N LEU A 39 0.61 0.59 -7.74
CA LEU A 39 0.38 0.71 -9.17
C LEU A 39 -0.54 1.89 -9.47
N SER A 40 -0.08 2.76 -10.37
CA SER A 40 -0.89 3.81 -10.97
C SER A 40 -1.03 3.58 -12.47
N VAL A 41 -2.26 3.67 -12.96
CA VAL A 41 -2.59 3.54 -14.38
C VAL A 41 -3.39 4.76 -14.76
N ASN A 42 -2.92 5.46 -15.78
CA ASN A 42 -3.58 6.61 -16.35
C ASN A 42 -3.75 6.40 -17.86
N SER A 43 -4.84 6.91 -18.41
CA SER A 43 -5.11 6.88 -19.84
C SER A 43 -5.69 8.21 -20.31
N ARG A 44 -5.32 8.63 -21.52
CA ARG A 44 -5.88 9.80 -22.20
C ARG A 44 -5.93 9.56 -23.70
N TYR A 45 -7.09 9.79 -24.29
CA TYR A 45 -7.36 9.67 -25.73
C TYR A 45 -7.69 11.05 -26.28
N ARG A 46 -6.91 11.50 -27.29
CA ARG A 46 -7.03 12.85 -27.85
C ARG A 46 -7.90 12.94 -29.09
N SER A 47 -9.08 12.32 -29.04
CA SER A 47 -9.99 12.25 -30.19
C SER A 47 -10.63 13.59 -30.53
N LEU A 48 -10.82 14.48 -29.55
CA LEU A 48 -11.41 15.82 -29.73
C LEU A 48 -10.37 16.94 -29.70
N ASP A 49 -9.15 16.66 -29.25
CA ASP A 49 -8.08 17.64 -29.01
C ASP A 49 -6.72 17.15 -29.54
N ALA A 50 -6.71 16.60 -30.75
CA ALA A 50 -5.51 16.09 -31.39
C ALA A 50 -4.37 17.13 -31.45
N ILE A 51 -3.11 16.67 -31.40
CA ILE A 51 -1.94 17.51 -31.68
C ILE A 51 -1.54 17.31 -33.15
N PRO A 52 -1.95 18.17 -34.08
CA PRO A 52 -1.54 18.03 -35.48
C PRO A 52 -0.07 18.37 -35.65
N PHE A 53 0.59 17.72 -36.60
CA PHE A 53 1.95 18.04 -37.03
C PHE A 53 2.10 17.91 -38.55
N ARG A 54 3.00 18.72 -39.14
CA ARG A 54 3.28 18.69 -40.59
C ARG A 54 4.60 18.00 -40.94
N ARG A 55 5.62 18.15 -40.08
CA ARG A 55 6.97 17.61 -40.30
C ARG A 55 7.36 16.59 -39.25
N SER A 56 7.23 16.96 -37.99
CA SER A 56 7.52 16.08 -36.85
C SER A 56 6.72 16.53 -35.62
N ILE A 57 6.55 15.59 -34.69
CA ILE A 57 6.08 15.85 -33.33
C ILE A 57 7.07 15.20 -32.37
N LYS A 58 7.43 15.91 -31.31
CA LYS A 58 8.20 15.38 -30.19
C LYS A 58 7.40 15.65 -28.93
N VAL A 59 7.18 14.60 -28.14
CA VAL A 59 6.51 14.69 -26.84
C VAL A 59 7.47 14.10 -25.83
N ASP A 60 7.92 14.96 -24.93
CA ASP A 60 8.70 14.57 -23.76
C ASP A 60 7.77 14.69 -22.54
N MET A 61 7.79 13.69 -21.65
CA MET A 61 7.10 13.74 -20.36
C MET A 61 8.17 13.57 -19.28
N GLU A 62 8.26 14.54 -18.38
CA GLU A 62 9.21 14.46 -17.27
C GLU A 62 8.81 13.33 -16.33
N LEU A 63 9.76 12.43 -16.04
CA LEU A 63 9.60 11.44 -14.99
C LEU A 63 10.25 12.00 -13.73
N TRP A 64 9.41 12.58 -12.87
CA TRP A 64 9.84 13.18 -11.62
C TRP A 64 9.23 12.44 -10.42
N HIS A 65 10.02 12.28 -9.36
CA HIS A 65 9.58 11.75 -8.08
C HIS A 65 10.33 12.46 -6.94
N TRP A 66 9.66 12.73 -5.82
CA TRP A 66 10.20 13.51 -4.69
C TRP A 66 11.28 12.81 -3.85
N ARG A 67 11.57 11.54 -4.16
CA ARG A 67 12.44 10.62 -3.41
C ARG A 67 13.17 9.75 -4.41
N ASP A 68 14.38 9.35 -4.07
CA ASP A 68 15.09 8.31 -4.80
C ASP A 68 14.29 7.01 -4.72
N THR A 69 13.93 6.45 -5.88
CA THR A 69 13.07 5.28 -6.00
C THR A 69 13.25 4.60 -7.35
N LYS A 70 12.76 3.36 -7.47
CA LYS A 70 12.65 2.68 -8.75
C LYS A 70 11.20 2.71 -9.22
N VAL A 71 11.00 3.21 -10.43
CA VAL A 71 9.70 3.23 -11.09
C VAL A 71 9.70 2.19 -12.20
N ASN A 72 8.78 1.22 -12.13
CA ASN A 72 8.46 0.41 -13.29
C ASN A 72 7.54 1.24 -14.19
N TYR A 73 8.04 1.65 -15.35
CA TYR A 73 7.40 2.64 -16.22
C TYR A 73 7.16 2.08 -17.61
N ALA A 74 5.89 2.07 -18.05
CA ALA A 74 5.45 1.50 -19.32
C ALA A 74 4.50 2.46 -20.08
N PRO A 75 5.02 3.55 -20.68
CA PRO A 75 4.20 4.47 -21.44
C PRO A 75 3.78 3.87 -22.79
N THR A 76 2.54 4.12 -23.22
CA THR A 76 2.04 3.75 -24.54
C THR A 76 1.45 4.98 -25.21
N THR A 77 1.83 5.25 -26.47
CA THR A 77 1.32 6.38 -27.25
C THR A 77 0.76 5.90 -28.58
N TYR A 78 -0.46 6.33 -28.89
CA TYR A 78 -1.11 6.09 -30.17
C TYR A 78 -1.03 7.36 -31.03
N TRP A 79 -0.65 7.21 -32.30
CA TRP A 79 -0.57 8.32 -33.25
C TRP A 79 -0.92 7.84 -34.65
N TYR A 80 -1.32 8.78 -35.51
CA TYR A 80 -1.59 8.55 -36.92
C TYR A 80 -0.76 9.51 -37.75
N ALA A 81 -0.28 9.04 -38.90
CA ALA A 81 0.33 9.89 -39.92
C ALA A 81 0.12 9.32 -41.32
N ARG A 82 0.52 10.11 -42.32
CA ARG A 82 0.53 9.68 -43.72
C ARG A 82 1.57 8.57 -43.94
N PRO A 83 1.40 7.72 -44.97
CA PRO A 83 2.38 6.71 -45.35
C PRO A 83 3.79 7.29 -45.48
N GLY A 84 4.79 6.54 -45.01
CA GLY A 84 6.19 6.96 -45.01
C GLY A 84 6.65 7.72 -43.76
N ALA A 85 5.75 7.99 -42.80
CA ALA A 85 6.14 8.50 -41.49
C ALA A 85 6.98 7.47 -40.71
N THR A 86 7.95 7.95 -39.94
CA THR A 86 8.85 7.14 -39.13
C THR A 86 8.67 7.45 -37.65
N CYS A 87 8.94 6.47 -36.78
CA CYS A 87 8.99 6.63 -35.33
C CYS A 87 10.42 6.41 -34.83
N ASN A 88 10.82 7.16 -33.80
CA ASN A 88 12.11 6.97 -33.12
C ASN A 88 12.08 5.81 -32.09
N VAL A 89 10.94 5.13 -31.93
CA VAL A 89 10.78 3.94 -31.08
C VAL A 89 10.72 2.70 -31.97
N VAL A 90 11.61 1.75 -31.71
CA VAL A 90 11.62 0.44 -32.39
C VAL A 90 10.66 -0.52 -31.69
N PRO A 91 10.00 -1.45 -32.42
CA PRO A 91 9.17 -2.46 -31.78
C PRO A 91 9.95 -3.34 -30.79
N ASP A 92 9.44 -3.47 -29.57
CA ASP A 92 9.99 -4.37 -28.54
C ASP A 92 8.89 -5.30 -27.96
N PRO A 93 8.51 -6.36 -28.71
CA PRO A 93 7.47 -7.29 -28.27
C PRO A 93 7.88 -8.12 -27.04
N LYS A 94 9.20 -8.27 -26.77
CA LYS A 94 9.68 -9.07 -25.63
C LYS A 94 9.40 -8.34 -24.33
N THR A 95 9.77 -7.06 -24.25
CA THR A 95 9.49 -6.24 -23.06
C THR A 95 7.99 -6.00 -22.88
N ALA A 96 7.26 -5.80 -23.98
CA ALA A 96 5.80 -5.65 -23.94
C ALA A 96 5.05 -6.89 -23.43
N ALA A 97 5.65 -8.07 -23.50
CA ALA A 97 5.06 -9.33 -23.02
C ALA A 97 5.37 -9.62 -21.53
N LEU A 98 6.19 -8.80 -20.86
CA LEU A 98 6.49 -8.99 -19.44
C LEU A 98 5.21 -8.82 -18.60
N PRO A 99 5.06 -9.60 -17.52
CA PRO A 99 3.92 -9.43 -16.62
C PRO A 99 3.96 -8.05 -15.96
N VAL A 100 2.78 -7.45 -15.80
CA VAL A 100 2.64 -6.20 -15.05
C VAL A 100 3.06 -6.46 -13.60
N ALA A 101 4.01 -5.66 -13.09
CA ALA A 101 4.39 -5.66 -11.68
C ALA A 101 3.16 -5.32 -10.82
N ARG A 102 2.85 -6.17 -9.85
CA ARG A 102 1.69 -6.02 -8.95
C ARG A 102 2.09 -5.88 -7.49
N LYS A 103 3.34 -6.17 -7.16
CA LYS A 103 3.88 -6.07 -5.80
C LYS A 103 5.21 -5.33 -5.82
N ARG A 104 5.55 -4.72 -4.69
CA ARG A 104 6.83 -4.01 -4.50
C ARG A 104 8.03 -4.87 -4.89
N THR A 105 8.00 -6.15 -4.50
CA THR A 105 9.06 -7.12 -4.77
C THR A 105 9.23 -7.52 -6.23
N ASP A 106 8.29 -7.17 -7.11
CA ASP A 106 8.45 -7.33 -8.56
C ASP A 106 9.39 -6.26 -9.15
N VAL A 107 9.71 -5.19 -8.40
CA VAL A 107 10.47 -4.02 -8.87
C VAL A 107 11.74 -3.77 -8.05
N VAL A 108 11.64 -3.92 -6.73
CA VAL A 108 12.75 -3.70 -5.81
C VAL A 108 12.93 -4.92 -4.91
N GLU A 109 14.18 -5.25 -4.60
CA GLU A 109 14.47 -6.28 -3.60
C GLU A 109 14.22 -5.69 -2.21
N VAL A 110 13.42 -6.38 -1.39
CA VAL A 110 13.07 -5.98 -0.02
C VAL A 110 13.14 -7.22 0.84
N TRP A 111 13.63 -7.08 2.06
CA TRP A 111 13.62 -8.17 3.01
C TRP A 111 12.20 -8.43 3.50
N GLN A 112 11.77 -9.68 3.51
CA GLN A 112 10.50 -10.12 4.05
C GLN A 112 10.71 -11.31 4.98
N VAL A 113 9.91 -11.38 6.04
CA VAL A 113 9.89 -12.55 6.92
C VAL A 113 9.22 -13.72 6.19
N PRO A 114 9.91 -14.86 6.01
CA PRO A 114 9.34 -16.00 5.29
C PRO A 114 8.04 -16.50 5.94
N GLY A 115 6.99 -16.64 5.14
CA GLY A 115 5.69 -17.14 5.59
C GLY A 115 4.84 -16.11 6.34
N ALA A 116 5.31 -14.87 6.48
CA ALA A 116 4.55 -13.79 7.09
C ALA A 116 3.29 -13.44 6.28
N ILE A 117 2.25 -13.07 7.02
CA ILE A 117 1.08 -12.37 6.48
C ILE A 117 1.28 -10.90 6.85
N GLU A 118 1.67 -10.09 5.87
CA GLU A 118 2.05 -8.69 6.06
C GLU A 118 0.84 -7.85 6.50
N GLY A 119 1.03 -7.05 7.55
CA GLY A 119 0.00 -6.26 8.21
C GLY A 119 -0.65 -5.26 7.27
N GLU A 120 0.16 -4.57 6.45
CA GLU A 120 -0.27 -3.58 5.46
C GLU A 120 -1.11 -4.16 4.33
N THR A 121 -1.12 -5.49 4.18
CA THR A 121 -1.99 -6.18 3.21
C THR A 121 -3.34 -6.61 3.79
N LEU A 122 -3.52 -6.52 5.12
CA LEU A 122 -4.74 -6.96 5.79
C LEU A 122 -5.88 -5.98 5.56
N LYS A 123 -7.05 -6.52 5.20
CA LYS A 123 -8.26 -5.72 5.05
C LYS A 123 -8.88 -5.41 6.41
N ALA A 124 -9.16 -4.14 6.67
CA ALA A 124 -10.02 -3.72 7.78
C ALA A 124 -11.48 -4.07 7.46
N ALA A 125 -12.05 -5.03 8.20
CA ALA A 125 -13.46 -5.41 8.12
C ALA A 125 -14.36 -4.50 8.96
N GLU A 126 -13.82 -3.91 10.02
CA GLU A 126 -14.53 -3.05 10.95
C GLU A 126 -13.54 -2.03 11.50
N LYS A 127 -13.98 -0.79 11.64
CA LYS A 127 -13.21 0.29 12.25
C LYS A 127 -14.19 1.30 12.85
N THR A 128 -14.23 1.41 14.17
CA THR A 128 -15.16 2.32 14.86
C THR A 128 -14.61 3.74 14.98
N GLY A 129 -13.29 3.91 14.85
CA GLY A 129 -12.61 5.19 14.94
C GLY A 129 -11.20 5.18 14.32
N GLY A 130 -10.63 6.37 14.16
CA GLY A 130 -9.29 6.54 13.61
C GLY A 130 -9.11 6.24 12.11
N LEU A 131 -7.86 6.29 11.68
CA LEU A 131 -7.40 6.11 10.30
C LEU A 131 -6.42 4.96 10.24
N VAL A 132 -6.63 4.06 9.27
CA VAL A 132 -5.71 2.97 8.97
C VAL A 132 -4.96 3.38 7.72
N GLU A 133 -3.65 3.43 7.82
CA GLU A 133 -2.73 3.86 6.78
C GLU A 133 -1.58 2.84 6.67
N ILE A 134 -0.85 2.89 5.57
CA ILE A 134 0.41 2.15 5.42
C ILE A 134 1.54 3.11 5.76
N GLN A 135 2.42 2.73 6.68
CA GLN A 135 3.65 3.47 6.96
C GLN A 135 4.84 2.73 6.36
N ASP A 136 5.67 3.44 5.61
CA ASP A 136 6.80 2.89 4.84
C ASP A 136 8.08 3.64 5.19
N ILE A 137 8.91 3.03 6.03
CA ILE A 137 10.15 3.62 6.55
C ILE A 137 11.18 2.48 6.71
N PRO A 138 12.10 2.31 5.74
CA PRO A 138 13.09 1.23 5.76
C PRO A 138 13.98 1.17 7.00
N ASP A 139 14.25 2.34 7.61
CA ASP A 139 15.10 2.45 8.80
C ASP A 139 14.54 1.68 10.02
N PHE A 140 13.23 1.44 10.06
CA PHE A 140 12.59 0.69 11.15
C PHE A 140 12.53 -0.82 10.92
N ARG A 141 12.99 -1.31 9.76
CA ARG A 141 13.27 -2.73 9.50
C ARG A 141 12.10 -3.68 9.75
N TRP A 142 10.87 -3.20 9.52
CA TRP A 142 9.69 -4.05 9.39
C TRP A 142 9.85 -5.02 8.21
N SER A 143 9.11 -6.14 8.24
CA SER A 143 8.97 -6.96 7.03
C SER A 143 8.42 -6.09 5.90
N ASN A 144 9.00 -6.22 4.70
CA ASN A 144 8.62 -5.41 3.55
C ASN A 144 8.79 -3.87 3.74
N ASP A 145 9.58 -3.43 4.75
CA ASP A 145 9.78 -2.04 5.17
C ASP A 145 8.48 -1.29 5.55
N GLN A 146 7.38 -2.02 5.76
CA GLN A 146 6.05 -1.46 5.91
C GLN A 146 5.35 -1.99 7.15
N GLN A 147 4.42 -1.20 7.68
CA GLN A 147 3.46 -1.67 8.68
C GLN A 147 2.06 -1.16 8.37
N LEU A 148 1.05 -1.89 8.83
CA LEU A 148 -0.27 -1.31 9.05
C LEU A 148 -0.20 -0.38 10.24
N TRP A 149 -0.58 0.88 10.03
CA TRP A 149 -0.51 1.93 11.03
C TRP A 149 -1.91 2.48 11.31
N TRP A 150 -2.39 2.27 12.53
CA TRP A 150 -3.69 2.77 12.98
C TRP A 150 -3.49 3.97 13.92
N ARG A 151 -4.10 5.10 13.56
CA ARG A 151 -3.92 6.40 14.23
C ARG A 151 -5.23 7.08 14.52
N GLN A 152 -5.17 8.11 15.36
CA GLN A 152 -6.32 8.96 15.69
C GLN A 152 -7.50 8.15 16.25
N ALA A 153 -7.22 6.97 16.80
CA ALA A 153 -8.14 6.20 17.60
C ALA A 153 -8.10 6.71 19.05
N GLY A 154 -9.16 6.43 19.80
CA GLY A 154 -9.24 6.69 21.23
C GLY A 154 -9.55 5.42 22.03
N PRO A 155 -9.44 5.47 23.37
CA PRO A 155 -9.90 4.38 24.22
C PRO A 155 -11.34 3.98 23.92
N GLY A 156 -11.59 2.68 23.75
CA GLY A 156 -12.87 2.11 23.34
C GLY A 156 -12.99 1.87 21.83
N ASP A 157 -12.15 2.50 21.00
CA ASP A 157 -12.16 2.24 19.56
C ASP A 157 -11.65 0.84 19.24
N ARG A 158 -12.22 0.27 18.18
CA ARG A 158 -11.97 -1.09 17.71
C ARG A 158 -11.63 -1.11 16.22
N LEU A 159 -10.62 -1.90 15.89
CA LEU A 159 -10.23 -2.25 14.52
C LEU A 159 -10.26 -3.78 14.38
N VAL A 160 -10.89 -4.28 13.32
CA VAL A 160 -10.88 -5.71 12.99
C VAL A 160 -10.23 -5.92 11.63
N LEU A 161 -9.13 -6.69 11.63
CA LEU A 161 -8.37 -7.07 10.46
C LEU A 161 -8.70 -8.50 10.05
N LEU A 162 -8.83 -8.73 8.74
CA LEU A 162 -9.01 -10.06 8.17
C LEU A 162 -7.68 -10.63 7.70
N PHE A 163 -7.31 -11.81 8.20
CA PHE A 163 -6.15 -12.55 7.74
C PHE A 163 -6.54 -13.93 7.19
N PRO A 164 -5.98 -14.36 6.04
CA PRO A 164 -6.34 -15.62 5.42
C PRO A 164 -5.56 -16.81 6.00
N VAL A 165 -6.20 -17.98 6.06
CA VAL A 165 -5.58 -19.25 6.43
C VAL A 165 -5.89 -20.30 5.36
N LYS A 166 -4.86 -20.97 4.84
CA LYS A 166 -5.00 -21.90 3.71
C LYS A 166 -5.72 -23.21 4.05
N LYS A 167 -5.64 -23.66 5.30
CA LYS A 167 -6.23 -24.91 5.76
C LYS A 167 -6.65 -24.77 7.21
N ALA A 168 -7.88 -25.19 7.54
CA ALA A 168 -8.35 -25.16 8.92
C ALA A 168 -7.43 -25.98 9.86
N GLY A 169 -7.34 -25.54 11.12
CA GLY A 169 -6.52 -26.21 12.13
C GLY A 169 -6.32 -25.39 13.40
N ARG A 170 -5.62 -25.96 14.38
CA ARG A 170 -5.05 -25.19 15.48
C ARG A 170 -3.72 -24.60 15.03
N TYR A 171 -3.53 -23.32 15.31
CA TYR A 171 -2.31 -22.61 14.99
C TYR A 171 -1.87 -21.79 16.19
N ARG A 172 -0.58 -21.80 16.49
CA ARG A 172 0.06 -20.76 17.29
C ARG A 172 0.17 -19.51 16.44
N VAL A 173 -0.36 -18.40 16.94
CA VAL A 173 -0.39 -17.12 16.24
C VAL A 173 0.65 -16.22 16.86
N TRP A 174 1.56 -15.73 16.03
CA TRP A 174 2.55 -14.73 16.40
C TRP A 174 2.21 -13.41 15.69
N ALA A 175 2.42 -12.29 16.37
CA ALA A 175 2.32 -10.97 15.78
C ALA A 175 3.60 -10.19 16.05
N ASN A 176 4.22 -9.64 15.00
CA ASN A 176 5.26 -8.63 15.18
C ASN A 176 4.58 -7.27 15.23
N LEU A 177 4.63 -6.64 16.40
CA LEU A 177 3.94 -5.38 16.66
C LEU A 177 4.94 -4.27 16.85
N THR A 178 4.60 -3.08 16.36
CA THR A 178 5.38 -1.88 16.63
C THR A 178 5.08 -1.34 18.02
N LYS A 179 6.06 -0.66 18.60
CA LYS A 179 5.97 0.11 19.84
C LYS A 179 6.70 1.43 19.66
N ALA A 180 6.15 2.51 20.19
CA ALA A 180 6.70 3.87 20.02
C ALA A 180 6.18 4.82 21.12
N PRO A 181 6.66 6.08 21.18
CA PRO A 181 6.28 7.01 22.25
C PRO A 181 4.80 7.36 22.28
N ASP A 182 4.11 7.19 21.15
CA ASP A 182 2.74 7.60 20.93
C ASP A 182 1.75 6.43 20.73
N TYR A 183 2.20 5.23 21.07
CA TYR A 183 1.42 3.98 20.97
C TYR A 183 0.62 3.70 22.24
N GLY A 184 -0.56 3.11 22.05
CA GLY A 184 -1.52 2.83 23.12
C GLY A 184 -1.31 1.50 23.83
N ILE A 185 -2.15 1.28 24.84
CA ILE A 185 -2.41 -0.02 25.43
C ILE A 185 -3.56 -0.64 24.63
N VAL A 186 -3.38 -1.88 24.16
CA VAL A 186 -4.33 -2.58 23.30
C VAL A 186 -4.74 -3.92 23.88
N GLU A 187 -6.00 -4.27 23.71
CA GLU A 187 -6.51 -5.62 23.91
C GLU A 187 -6.69 -6.30 22.56
N LEU A 188 -6.16 -7.52 22.43
CA LEU A 188 -6.21 -8.30 21.20
C LEU A 188 -7.17 -9.48 21.36
N SER A 189 -7.82 -9.87 20.26
CA SER A 189 -8.53 -11.14 20.19
C SER A 189 -8.46 -11.77 18.80
N ILE A 190 -8.43 -13.10 18.75
CA ILE A 190 -8.48 -13.90 17.53
C ILE A 190 -9.83 -14.59 17.46
N ASN A 191 -10.62 -14.29 16.43
CA ASN A 191 -11.97 -14.83 16.25
C ASN A 191 -12.87 -14.66 17.50
N GLY A 192 -12.69 -13.56 18.24
CA GLY A 192 -13.41 -13.27 19.49
C GLY A 192 -12.84 -13.94 20.75
N GLN A 193 -11.82 -14.80 20.62
CA GLN A 193 -11.11 -15.36 21.77
C GLN A 193 -10.00 -14.40 22.22
N PRO A 194 -9.87 -14.08 23.53
CA PRO A 194 -8.84 -13.18 24.03
C PRO A 194 -7.43 -13.64 23.64
N ALA A 195 -6.59 -12.68 23.23
CA ALA A 195 -5.21 -12.87 22.81
C ALA A 195 -4.23 -11.98 23.61
N GLY A 196 -4.68 -11.49 24.77
CA GLY A 196 -3.89 -10.69 25.70
C GLY A 196 -4.09 -9.18 25.58
N GLN A 197 -3.57 -8.48 26.57
CA GLN A 197 -3.50 -7.02 26.62
C GLN A 197 -2.03 -6.60 26.67
N LEU A 198 -1.67 -5.59 25.88
CA LEU A 198 -0.29 -5.20 25.64
C LEU A 198 -0.15 -3.68 25.75
N ASP A 199 0.83 -3.22 26.53
CA ASP A 199 1.29 -1.85 26.47
C ASP A 199 2.33 -1.72 25.34
N ARG A 200 2.04 -0.89 24.34
CA ARG A 200 2.93 -0.68 23.18
C ARG A 200 3.70 0.63 23.27
N TYR A 201 3.78 1.25 24.43
CA TYR A 201 4.69 2.37 24.66
C TYR A 201 6.16 1.94 24.59
N HIS A 202 6.97 2.74 23.91
CA HIS A 202 8.44 2.65 23.95
C HIS A 202 9.07 4.02 23.67
N PRO A 203 10.22 4.41 24.27
CA PRO A 203 10.80 5.74 24.06
C PRO A 203 11.24 6.07 22.62
N GLN A 204 11.39 5.05 21.77
CA GLN A 204 11.73 5.16 20.35
C GLN A 204 10.91 4.15 19.55
N VAL A 205 10.83 4.30 18.23
CA VAL A 205 10.19 3.28 17.40
C VAL A 205 11.02 1.99 17.48
N ALA A 206 10.34 0.89 17.81
CA ALA A 206 10.89 -0.45 17.81
C ALA A 206 9.75 -1.44 17.51
N HIS A 207 10.08 -2.71 17.31
CA HIS A 207 9.09 -3.77 17.17
C HIS A 207 9.57 -5.05 17.85
N ASP A 208 8.64 -5.90 18.23
CA ASP A 208 8.94 -7.23 18.76
C ASP A 208 7.86 -8.24 18.38
N ARG A 209 8.28 -9.50 18.26
CA ARG A 209 7.41 -10.63 17.96
C ARG A 209 6.81 -11.16 19.26
N LEU A 210 5.49 -11.16 19.32
CA LEU A 210 4.70 -11.55 20.47
C LEU A 210 3.89 -12.79 20.16
N ASP A 211 3.78 -13.64 21.17
CA ASP A 211 2.97 -14.84 21.15
C ASP A 211 1.54 -14.50 21.56
N LEU A 212 0.59 -14.64 20.63
CA LEU A 212 -0.81 -14.38 20.91
C LEU A 212 -1.52 -15.62 21.48
N GLY A 213 -0.87 -16.79 21.46
CA GLY A 213 -1.42 -18.07 21.89
C GLY A 213 -1.84 -18.96 20.72
N THR A 214 -2.57 -20.03 21.03
CA THR A 214 -2.99 -21.05 20.06
C THR A 214 -4.50 -21.04 19.87
N PHE A 215 -4.95 -20.85 18.64
CA PHE A 215 -6.35 -20.67 18.30
C PHE A 215 -6.82 -21.68 17.24
N PRO A 216 -8.11 -22.09 17.28
CA PRO A 216 -8.74 -22.76 16.16
C PRO A 216 -8.99 -21.73 15.03
N LEU A 217 -8.33 -21.93 13.90
CA LEU A 217 -8.50 -21.09 12.71
C LEU A 217 -9.28 -21.84 11.62
N LYS A 218 -10.16 -21.10 10.96
CA LYS A 218 -10.94 -21.61 9.82
C LYS A 218 -10.14 -21.47 8.54
N GLU A 219 -10.42 -22.29 7.54
CA GLU A 219 -9.95 -22.02 6.19
C GLU A 219 -10.58 -20.72 5.67
N GLY A 220 -9.80 -19.91 4.96
CA GLY A 220 -10.21 -18.58 4.50
C GLY A 220 -10.03 -17.51 5.57
N PRO A 221 -10.93 -16.51 5.64
CA PRO A 221 -10.73 -15.33 6.48
C PRO A 221 -10.95 -15.61 7.97
N ASN A 222 -9.99 -15.18 8.78
CA ASN A 222 -10.05 -15.13 10.24
C ASN A 222 -9.90 -13.69 10.71
N ARG A 223 -10.28 -13.40 11.96
CA ARG A 223 -10.37 -12.03 12.50
C ARG A 223 -9.33 -11.82 13.59
N LEU A 224 -8.49 -10.80 13.42
CA LEU A 224 -7.72 -10.18 14.51
C LEU A 224 -8.44 -8.89 14.89
N ALA A 225 -8.94 -8.79 16.11
CA ALA A 225 -9.52 -7.55 16.62
C ALA A 225 -8.58 -6.89 17.62
N ILE A 226 -8.46 -5.58 17.49
CA ILE A 226 -7.64 -4.70 18.31
C ILE A 226 -8.58 -3.67 18.92
N THR A 227 -8.60 -3.57 20.24
CA THR A 227 -9.32 -2.53 20.97
C THR A 227 -8.31 -1.65 21.69
N ILE A 228 -8.35 -0.33 21.50
CA ILE A 228 -7.54 0.59 22.31
C ILE A 228 -8.17 0.67 23.70
N THR A 229 -7.41 0.39 24.75
CA THR A 229 -7.90 0.46 26.13
C THR A 229 -7.33 1.64 26.92
N GLY A 230 -6.27 2.29 26.42
CA GLY A 230 -5.65 3.43 27.09
C GLY A 230 -4.26 3.74 26.55
N SER A 231 -3.44 4.40 27.39
CA SER A 231 -2.05 4.72 27.10
C SER A 231 -1.20 4.58 28.37
N ASN A 232 0.09 4.26 28.21
CA ASN A 232 1.05 4.38 29.30
C ASN A 232 1.12 5.83 29.81
N LYS A 233 1.37 6.05 31.10
CA LYS A 233 1.52 7.39 31.69
C LYS A 233 2.65 8.23 31.07
N LYS A 234 3.65 7.57 30.48
CA LYS A 234 4.79 8.20 29.79
C LYS A 234 4.55 8.40 28.29
N ALA A 235 3.46 7.87 27.74
CA ALA A 235 3.17 7.98 26.32
C ALA A 235 2.64 9.37 25.97
N ILE A 236 2.94 9.81 24.76
CA ILE A 236 2.17 10.87 24.10
C ILE A 236 0.82 10.23 23.73
N PRO A 237 -0.33 10.67 24.27
CA PRO A 237 -1.58 9.91 24.19
C PRO A 237 -2.27 10.04 22.82
N ARG A 238 -1.59 9.57 21.75
CA ARG A 238 -2.15 9.46 20.40
C ARG A 238 -2.75 8.08 20.11
N HIS A 239 -2.59 7.14 21.05
CA HIS A 239 -3.20 5.81 21.04
C HIS A 239 -2.93 5.02 19.75
N MET A 240 -1.75 5.16 19.16
CA MET A 240 -1.44 4.48 17.91
C MET A 240 -1.25 2.98 18.11
N PHE A 241 -1.46 2.24 17.03
CA PHE A 241 -1.17 0.83 16.93
C PHE A 241 -0.47 0.54 15.60
N GLY A 242 0.43 -0.43 15.61
CA GLY A 242 1.23 -0.80 14.45
C GLY A 242 1.41 -2.31 14.39
N LEU A 243 1.06 -2.90 13.25
CA LEU A 243 1.21 -4.31 12.94
C LEU A 243 2.12 -4.45 11.73
N ASP A 244 3.29 -5.04 11.95
CA ASP A 244 4.23 -5.41 10.89
C ASP A 244 3.71 -6.68 10.19
N TYR A 245 3.63 -7.81 10.89
CA TYR A 245 3.11 -9.05 10.30
C TYR A 245 2.49 -10.01 11.31
N LEU A 246 1.76 -11.01 10.79
CA LEU A 246 1.37 -12.22 11.49
C LEU A 246 2.15 -13.44 10.99
N LEU A 247 2.51 -14.35 11.88
CA LEU A 247 3.01 -15.68 11.55
C LEU A 247 2.11 -16.75 12.17
N LEU A 248 1.85 -17.81 11.40
CA LEU A 248 0.99 -18.91 11.80
C LEU A 248 1.82 -20.19 11.82
N GLU A 249 2.04 -20.75 13.00
CA GLU A 249 2.74 -22.01 13.19
C GLU A 249 1.72 -23.09 13.55
N ARG A 250 1.82 -24.24 12.89
CA ARG A 250 0.85 -25.33 13.05
C ARG A 250 1.36 -26.35 14.07
#